data_AF-A0A920I7D5-F1
#
_entry.id   AF-A0A920I7D5-F1
#
_cell.length_a   1.000
_cell.length_b   1.000
_cell.length_c   1.000
_cell.angle_alpha   90.00
_cell.angle_beta   90.00
_cell.angle_gamma   90.00
#
_symmetry.space_group_name_H-M   'P 1'
#
loop_
_entity.id
_entity.type
_entity.pdbx_description
1 polymer ?
#
loop_
_entity_poly.entity_id
_entity_poly.type
_entity_poly.pdbx_seq_one_letter_code
_entity_poly.pdbx_strand_id
1 'polypeptide(L)' 'MLNGSEVLLGVSISSLVKRKGRWELTTTAGSILTATDIVLCIGAGLPKFLEKFSLPSLNLQVTSGQLSFLPKTQH' A
#
# COMPACT_ATOMS: atom_id res chain seq x y z
N MET A 1 -10.46 -9.84 14.14
CA MET A 1 -9.20 -10.46 13.66
C MET A 1 -9.48 -10.97 12.26
N LEU A 2 -8.62 -10.70 11.28
CA LEU A 2 -8.71 -11.35 9.96
C LEU A 2 -8.39 -12.83 10.18
N ASN A 3 -9.27 -13.74 9.78
CA ASN A 3 -9.04 -15.17 9.89
C ASN A 3 -8.34 -15.64 8.60
N GLY A 4 -7.02 -15.85 8.64
CA GLY A 4 -6.25 -16.32 7.47
C GLY A 4 -5.89 -15.24 6.44
N SER A 5 -5.66 -15.66 5.19
CA SER A 5 -5.25 -14.83 4.04
C SER A 5 -6.46 -14.15 3.37
N GLU A 6 -7.09 -13.21 4.06
CA GLU A 6 -8.20 -12.42 3.50
C GLU A 6 -7.68 -11.26 2.64
N VAL A 7 -8.29 -11.07 1.47
CA VAL A 7 -8.02 -9.93 0.58
C VAL A 7 -9.21 -8.99 0.62
N LEU A 8 -8.99 -7.78 1.13
CA LEU A 8 -10.01 -6.74 1.21
C LEU A 8 -9.76 -5.68 0.13
N LEU A 9 -10.70 -5.53 -0.80
CA LEU A 9 -10.67 -4.51 -1.85
C LEU A 9 -11.43 -3.25 -1.42
N GLY A 10 -11.07 -2.10 -1.99
CA GLY A 10 -11.73 -0.82 -1.70
C GLY A 10 -11.44 -0.25 -0.31
N VAL A 11 -10.55 -0.86 0.46
CA VAL A 11 -10.15 -0.38 1.79
C VAL A 11 -9.11 0.72 1.67
N SER A 12 -9.39 1.87 2.27
CA SER A 12 -8.42 2.96 2.41
C SER A 12 -7.98 3.08 3.86
N ILE A 13 -6.70 3.36 4.06
CA ILE A 13 -6.09 3.54 5.38
C ILE A 13 -6.11 5.03 5.73
N SER A 14 -6.69 5.35 6.88
CA SER A 14 -6.75 6.71 7.44
C SER A 14 -5.66 6.96 8.47
N SER A 15 -5.27 5.94 9.24
CA SER A 15 -4.23 6.03 10.28
C SER A 15 -3.38 4.75 10.33
N LEU A 16 -2.10 4.90 10.65
CA LEU A 16 -1.14 3.82 10.83
C LEU A 16 -0.16 4.20 11.95
N VAL A 17 -0.22 3.50 13.09
CA VAL A 17 0.59 3.83 14.27
C VAL A 17 1.14 2.56 14.92
N LYS A 18 2.39 2.60 15.40
CA LYS A 18 2.96 1.51 16.21
C LYS A 18 2.70 1.78 17.69
N ARG A 19 1.93 0.92 18.36
CA ARG A 19 1.61 1.00 19.79
C ARG A 19 1.98 -0.31 20.48
N LYS A 20 2.73 -0.24 21.60
CA LYS A 20 3.08 -1.42 22.43
C LYS A 20 3.64 -2.60 21.61
N GLY A 21 4.47 -2.31 20.61
CA GLY A 21 5.10 -3.33 19.76
C GLY A 21 4.22 -3.90 18.63
N ARG A 22 2.97 -3.43 18.47
CA ARG A 22 2.09 -3.82 17.37
C ARG A 22 1.73 -2.63 16.51
N TRP A 23 1.49 -2.87 15.24
CA TRP A 23 0.88 -1.90 14.35
C TRP A 23 -0.63 -1.89 14.53
N GLU A 24 -1.18 -0.70 14.60
CA GLU A 24 -2.61 -0.41 14.61
C GLU A 24 -2.93 0.41 13.38
N LEU A 25 -3.87 -0.10 12.58
CA LEU A 25 -4.32 0.47 11.33
C LEU A 25 -5.79 0.81 11.45
N THR A 26 -6.14 2.04 11.11
CA THR A 26 -7.54 2.48 11.04
C THR A 26 -7.93 2.65 9.59
N THR A 27 -9.04 2.02 9.19
CA THR A 27 -9.60 2.22 7.86
C THR A 27 -10.44 3.50 7.83
N THR A 28 -10.68 4.04 6.64
CA THR A 28 -11.61 5.18 6.47
C THR A 28 -13.05 4.84 6.89
N ALA A 29 -13.42 3.56 6.89
CA ALA A 29 -14.71 3.07 7.40
C ALA A 29 -14.76 2.95 8.94
N GLY A 30 -13.68 3.30 9.64
CA GLY A 30 -13.61 3.27 11.10
C GLY A 30 -13.23 1.91 11.70
N SER A 31 -12.96 0.90 10.88
CA SER A 31 -12.49 -0.39 11.37
C SER A 31 -11.05 -0.28 11.87
N ILE A 32 -10.74 -0.96 12.97
CA ILE A 32 -9.38 -1.03 13.54
C ILE A 32 -8.84 -2.45 13.34
N LEU A 33 -7.68 -2.53 12.71
CA LEU A 33 -6.94 -3.77 12.48
C LEU A 33 -5.60 -3.69 13.20
N THR A 34 -5.13 -4.80 13.77
CA THR A 34 -3.83 -4.87 14.44
C THR A 34 -2.97 -6.00 13.90
N ALA A 35 -1.68 -5.74 13.75
CA ALA A 35 -0.69 -6.70 13.26
C ALA A 35 0.63 -6.55 14.02
N THR A 36 1.44 -7.61 14.09
CA THR A 36 2.82 -7.51 14.61
C THR A 36 3.73 -6.86 13.57
N ASP A 37 3.53 -7.24 12.31
CA ASP A 37 4.36 -6.87 11.18
C ASP A 37 3.49 -6.36 10.03
N ILE A 38 4.04 -5.44 9.23
CA ILE A 38 3.39 -4.91 8.03
C ILE A 38 4.39 -5.00 6.88
N VAL A 39 3.93 -5.54 5.75
CA VAL A 39 4.67 -5.55 4.49
C VAL A 39 3.99 -4.57 3.54
N LEU A 40 4.75 -3.58 3.05
CA LEU A 40 4.23 -2.55 2.15
C LEU A 40 4.48 -2.94 0.69
N CYS A 41 3.44 -3.36 -0.02
CA CYS A 41 3.47 -3.72 -1.45
C CYS A 41 2.75 -2.68 -2.33
N ILE A 42 3.15 -1.40 -2.23
CA ILE A 42 2.37 -0.24 -2.76
C ILE A 42 2.92 0.26 -4.13
N GLY A 43 3.96 -0.37 -4.65
CA GLY A 43 4.58 0.01 -5.92
C GLY A 43 5.02 1.48 -5.94
N ALA A 44 4.76 2.19 -7.05
CA ALA A 44 5.12 3.60 -7.22
C ALA A 44 4.44 4.56 -6.23
N GLY A 45 3.39 4.14 -5.53
CA GLY A 45 2.73 4.94 -4.49
C GLY A 45 3.47 4.96 -3.15
N LEU A 46 4.52 4.15 -2.99
CA LEU A 46 5.23 4.01 -1.71
C LEU A 46 5.78 5.34 -1.14
N PRO A 47 6.43 6.24 -1.90
CA PRO A 47 6.93 7.50 -1.35
C PRO A 47 5.84 8.36 -0.70
N LYS A 48 4.72 8.56 -1.41
CA LYS A 48 3.56 9.32 -0.91
C LYS A 48 2.91 8.65 0.30
N PHE A 49 2.91 7.31 0.34
CA PHE A 49 2.40 6.56 1.47
C PHE A 49 3.26 6.79 2.72
N LEU A 50 4.59 6.68 2.59
CA LEU A 50 5.51 6.90 3.71
C LEU A 50 5.38 8.32 4.27
N GLU A 51 5.29 9.32 3.40
CA GLU A 51 5.05 10.72 3.78
C GLU A 51 3.72 10.90 4.52
N LYS A 52 2.62 10.37 3.97
CA LYS A 52 1.28 10.48 4.58
C LYS A 52 1.23 9.95 6.01
N PHE A 53 1.98 8.88 6.31
CA PHE A 53 1.99 8.24 7.63
C PHE A 53 3.24 8.55 8.45
N SER A 54 4.01 9.57 8.07
CA SER A 54 5.22 10.01 8.78
C SER A 54 6.22 8.88 9.04
N LEU A 55 6.35 7.96 8.09
CA LEU A 55 7.32 6.87 8.11
C LEU A 55 8.65 7.32 7.52
N PRO A 56 9.78 6.65 7.86
CA PRO A 56 11.07 6.96 7.26
C PRO A 56 11.01 7.00 5.74
N SER A 57 11.48 8.10 5.16
CA SER A 57 11.46 8.29 3.71
C SER A 57 12.47 7.40 3.01
N LEU A 58 12.16 7.05 1.77
CA LEU A 58 13.06 6.35 0.85
C LEU A 58 13.27 7.25 -0.37
N ASN A 59 14.51 7.35 -0.83
CA ASN A 59 14.83 8.12 -2.02
C ASN A 59 14.58 7.25 -3.26
N LEU A 60 13.34 7.25 -3.74
CA LEU A 60 12.89 6.46 -4.87
C LEU A 60 12.61 7.36 -6.07
N GLN A 61 13.18 7.01 -7.23
CA GLN A 61 12.81 7.59 -8.50
C GLN A 61 11.65 6.80 -9.11
N VAL A 62 10.52 7.47 -9.33
CA VAL A 62 9.38 6.89 -10.05
C VAL A 62 9.52 7.22 -11.52
N THR A 63 9.67 6.19 -12.36
CA THR A 63 9.76 6.34 -13.81
C THR A 63 8.50 5.76 -14.45
N SER A 64 7.81 6.56 -15.26
CA SER A 64 6.72 6.07 -16.09
C SER A 64 7.25 5.49 -17.41
N GLY A 65 6.54 4.51 -17.95
CA GLY A 65 6.79 3.95 -19.26
C GLY A 65 5.48 3.74 -20.00
N GLN A 66 5.54 3.75 -21.32
CA GLN A 66 4.41 3.44 -22.18
C GLN A 66 4.74 2.22 -23.03
N LEU A 67 3.80 1.29 -23.10
CA LEU A 67 3.82 0.18 -24.04
C LEU A 67 2.80 0.46 -25.14
N SER A 68 3.26 0.40 -26.39
CA SER A 68 2.40 0.54 -27.57
C SER A 68 2.09 -0.83 -28.14
N PHE A 69 0.82 -1.10 -28.41
CA PHE A 69 0.39 -2.32 -29.09
C PHE A 69 0.37 -2.06 -30.59
N LEU A 70 1.18 -2.81 -31.34
CA LEU A 70 1.19 -2.77 -32.80
C LEU A 70 0.28 -3.87 -33.34
N PRO A 71 -0.55 -3.58 -34.36
CA PRO A 71 -1.30 -4.64 -35.04
C PRO A 71 -0.32 -5.64 -35.64
N LYS A 72 -0.68 -6.93 -35.63
CA LYS A 72 0.06 -7.93 -36.40
C LYS A 72 -0.01 -7.54 -37.87
N THR A 73 1.11 -7.16 -38.46
CA THR A 73 1.23 -6.99 -39.91
C THR A 73 0.85 -8.32 -40.58
N GLN A 74 -0.24 -8.32 -41.36
CA GLN A 74 -0.56 -9.43 -42.25
C GLN A 74 0.41 -9.32 -43.44
N HIS A 75 1.46 -10.13 -43.44
CA HIS A 75 2.24 -10.46 -44.63
C HIS A 75 1.72 -11.77 -45.21
#